data_AF-A0A8T4XQK6-F1
#
_entry.id   AF-A0A8T4XQK6-F1
#
_cell.length_a   1.000
_cell.length_b   1.000
_cell.length_c   1.000
_cell.angle_alpha   90.00
_cell.angle_beta   90.00
_cell.angle_gamma   90.00
#
_symmetry.space_group_name_H-M   'P 1'
#
loop_
_entity.id
_entity.type
_entity.pdbx_description
1 polymer ?
#
loop_
_entity_poly.entity_id
_entity_poly.type
_entity_poly.pdbx_seq_one_letter_code
_entity_poly.pdbx_strand_id
1 'polypeptide(L)' 'MRRLGFGTLISPIPLTKEEVAAHPPILLDILIDGIIFYDKEGFLKASLDELRRRLKALGAKKVRLPDGSWY' A
#
# COMPACT_ATOMS: atom_id res chain seq x y z
N MET A 1 -10.54 -19.69 6.52
CA MET A 1 -11.04 -18.51 5.76
C MET A 1 -12.55 -18.57 5.57
N ARG A 2 -13.13 -19.36 4.63
CA ARG A 2 -14.61 -19.44 4.48
C ARG A 2 -15.35 -19.93 5.74
N ARG A 3 -14.82 -20.94 6.43
CA ARG A 3 -15.39 -21.44 7.71
C ARG A 3 -15.26 -20.45 8.89
N LEU A 4 -14.45 -19.40 8.74
CA LEU A 4 -14.28 -18.33 9.74
C LEU A 4 -15.13 -17.09 9.40
N GLY A 5 -15.99 -17.16 8.37
CA GLY A 5 -16.81 -16.03 7.93
C GLY A 5 -16.10 -15.02 7.03
N PHE A 6 -14.81 -15.22 6.72
CA PHE A 6 -14.08 -14.31 5.83
C PHE A 6 -14.39 -14.56 4.36
N GLY A 7 -14.69 -13.48 3.63
CA GLY A 7 -14.82 -13.50 2.18
C GLY A 7 -13.51 -13.95 1.51
N THR A 8 -13.61 -14.82 0.53
CA THR A 8 -12.45 -15.32 -0.26
C THR A 8 -12.46 -14.82 -1.69
N LEU A 9 -13.28 -13.83 -1.99
CA LEU A 9 -13.31 -13.20 -3.30
C LEU A 9 -12.17 -12.18 -3.39
N ILE A 10 -11.47 -12.20 -4.50
CA ILE A 10 -10.46 -11.19 -4.82
C ILE A 10 -11.19 -10.01 -5.44
N SER A 11 -11.04 -8.83 -4.86
CA SER A 11 -11.54 -7.59 -5.44
C SER A 11 -10.38 -6.87 -6.13
N PRO A 12 -10.32 -6.85 -7.48
CA PRO A 12 -9.28 -6.10 -8.18
C PRO A 12 -9.49 -4.60 -7.97
N ILE A 13 -8.39 -3.88 -7.74
CA ILE A 13 -8.36 -2.41 -7.63
C ILE A 13 -7.40 -1.90 -8.71
N PRO A 14 -7.85 -1.80 -9.98
CA PRO A 14 -7.03 -1.25 -11.05
C PRO A 14 -6.87 0.26 -10.84
N LEU A 15 -5.64 0.75 -10.98
CA LEU A 15 -5.32 2.18 -10.92
C LEU A 15 -4.56 2.59 -12.20
N THR A 16 -4.85 3.78 -12.71
CA THR A 16 -4.05 4.41 -13.76
C THR A 16 -2.74 4.97 -13.19
N LYS A 17 -1.79 5.32 -14.06
CA LYS A 17 -0.54 5.95 -13.62
C LYS A 17 -0.81 7.30 -12.95
N GLU A 18 -1.79 8.05 -13.46
CA GLU A 18 -2.23 9.35 -12.96
C GLU A 18 -2.86 9.20 -11.56
N GLU A 19 -3.69 8.18 -11.35
CA GLU A 19 -4.27 7.87 -10.05
C GLU A 19 -3.20 7.47 -9.04
N VAL A 20 -2.23 6.63 -9.40
CA VAL A 20 -1.11 6.28 -8.52
C VAL A 20 -0.27 7.52 -8.15
N ALA A 21 -0.04 8.43 -9.11
CA ALA A 21 0.69 9.67 -8.85
C ALA A 21 -0.03 10.61 -7.86
N ALA A 22 -1.35 10.49 -7.72
CA ALA A 22 -2.12 11.20 -6.69
C ALA A 22 -1.95 10.60 -5.28
N HIS A 23 -1.18 9.52 -5.13
CA HIS A 23 -0.88 8.84 -3.88
C HIS A 23 -2.13 8.40 -3.07
N PRO A 24 -3.01 7.56 -3.64
CA PRO A 24 -4.21 7.09 -2.96
C PRO A 24 -3.83 6.27 -1.71
N PRO A 25 -4.69 6.25 -0.67
CA PRO A 25 -4.37 5.61 0.61
C PRO A 25 -3.88 4.15 0.51
N ILE A 26 -4.38 3.38 -0.47
CA ILE A 26 -3.96 1.99 -0.70
C ILE A 26 -2.45 1.82 -0.94
N LEU A 27 -1.77 2.87 -1.42
CA LEU A 27 -0.31 2.81 -1.58
C LEU A 27 0.42 2.69 -0.25
N LEU A 28 -0.16 3.14 0.87
CA LEU A 28 0.42 2.94 2.20
C LEU A 28 0.44 1.45 2.56
N ASP A 29 -0.68 0.75 2.33
CA ASP A 29 -0.76 -0.70 2.58
C ASP A 29 0.23 -1.46 1.70
N ILE A 30 0.30 -1.12 0.41
CA ILE A 30 1.26 -1.70 -0.53
C ILE A 30 2.71 -1.39 -0.13
N LEU A 31 2.98 -0.17 0.35
CA LEU A 31 4.33 0.24 0.78
C LEU A 31 4.84 -0.59 1.97
N ILE A 32 3.93 -1.01 2.85
CA ILE A 32 4.29 -1.72 4.08
C ILE A 32 4.31 -3.23 3.88
N ASP A 33 3.26 -3.78 3.27
CA ASP A 33 3.00 -5.21 3.23
C ASP A 33 2.90 -5.77 1.78
N GLY A 34 2.99 -4.90 0.77
CA GLY A 34 2.83 -5.27 -0.63
C GLY A 34 4.03 -6.00 -1.24
N ILE A 35 3.74 -6.89 -2.20
CA ILE A 35 4.74 -7.58 -3.01
C ILE A 35 4.53 -7.22 -4.48
N ILE A 36 5.58 -6.70 -5.11
CA ILE A 36 5.55 -6.39 -6.55
C ILE A 36 5.85 -7.69 -7.32
N PHE A 37 4.83 -8.23 -7.98
CA PHE A 37 5.00 -9.39 -8.84
C PHE A 37 5.49 -9.03 -10.25
N TYR A 38 5.04 -7.88 -10.77
CA TYR A 38 5.42 -7.37 -12.09
C TYR A 38 5.33 -5.84 -12.09
N ASP A 39 6.37 -5.17 -12.58
CA ASP A 39 6.41 -3.71 -12.72
C ASP A 39 7.23 -3.33 -13.95
N LYS A 40 6.52 -3.13 -15.07
CA LYS A 40 7.13 -2.74 -16.33
C LYS A 40 7.66 -1.30 -16.21
N GLU A 41 8.93 -1.11 -16.57
CA GLU A 41 9.64 0.19 -16.47
C GLU A 41 9.85 0.72 -15.04
N GLY A 42 9.50 -0.06 -14.01
CA GLY A 42 9.75 0.32 -12.61
C GLY A 42 8.88 1.48 -12.10
N PHE A 43 7.72 1.71 -12.72
CA PHE A 43 6.82 2.80 -12.40
C PHE A 43 6.33 2.72 -10.94
N LEU A 44 5.77 1.57 -10.55
CA LEU A 44 5.19 1.41 -9.21
C LEU A 44 6.28 1.51 -8.13
N LYS A 45 7.44 0.90 -8.38
CA LYS A 45 8.59 1.00 -7.48
C LYS A 45 9.02 2.47 -7.29
N ALA A 46 9.12 3.24 -8.38
CA ALA A 46 9.48 4.65 -8.31
C ALA A 46 8.47 5.48 -7.50
N SER A 47 7.17 5.24 -7.72
CA SER A 47 6.09 5.90 -6.95
C SER A 47 6.14 5.55 -5.45
N LEU A 48 6.35 4.28 -5.09
CA LEU A 48 6.48 3.86 -3.70
C LEU A 48 7.74 4.43 -3.03
N ASP A 49 8.86 4.50 -3.76
CA ASP A 49 10.09 5.12 -3.26
C ASP A 49 9.91 6.63 -3.04
N GLU A 50 9.16 7.32 -3.90
CA GLU A 50 8.78 8.72 -3.68
C GLU A 50 7.90 8.89 -2.45
N LEU A 51 6.85 8.09 -2.31
CA LEU A 51 5.97 8.11 -1.15
C LEU A 51 6.77 7.89 0.15
N ARG A 52 7.69 6.92 0.15
CA ARG A 52 8.58 6.65 1.30
C ARG A 52 9.44 7.86 1.66
N ARG A 53 10.01 8.56 0.68
CA ARG A 53 10.80 9.78 0.92
C ARG A 53 9.94 10.88 1.53
N ARG A 54 8.73 11.11 1.01
CA ARG A 54 7.78 12.11 1.55
C ARG A 54 7.38 11.80 2.99
N LEU A 55 7.00 10.55 3.28
CA LEU A 55 6.66 10.11 4.64
C LEU A 55 7.82 10.31 5.61
N LYS A 56 9.05 9.98 5.19
CA LYS A 56 10.25 10.19 6.01
C LYS A 56 10.49 11.68 6.28
N ALA A 57 10.32 12.54 5.28
CA ALA A 57 10.48 13.99 5.43
C ALA A 57 9.43 14.59 6.38
N LEU A 58 8.22 14.04 6.39
CA LEU A 58 7.14 14.42 7.31
C LEU A 58 7.29 13.82 8.72
N GLY A 59 8.27 12.93 8.94
CA GLY A 59 8.44 12.22 10.20
C GLY A 59 7.32 11.21 10.49
N ALA A 60 6.59 10.76 9.46
CA ALA A 60 5.52 9.79 9.61
C ALA A 60 6.05 8.44 10.12
N LYS A 61 5.30 7.80 11.01
CA LYS A 61 5.63 6.51 11.61
C LYS A 61 4.38 5.64 11.64
N LYS A 62 4.50 4.39 11.20
CA LYS A 62 3.50 3.35 11.48
C LYS A 62 3.68 2.90 12.91
N VAL A 63 2.64 2.98 13.73
CA VAL A 63 2.72 2.58 15.14
C VAL A 63 1.69 1.49 15.42
N ARG A 64 2.17 0.37 15.96
CA ARG A 64 1.31 -0.73 16.41
C ARG A 64 0.79 -0.43 17.80
N LEU A 65 -0.53 -0.45 17.97
CA LEU A 65 -1.17 -0.32 19.26
C LEU A 65 -1.21 -1.68 19.97
N PRO A 66 -1.31 -1.70 21.32
CA PRO A 66 -1.33 -2.95 22.11
C PRO A 66 -2.49 -3.89 21.76
N ASP A 67 -3.60 -3.36 21.23
CA ASP A 67 -4.77 -4.12 20.78
C ASP A 67 -4.60 -4.74 19.38
N GLY A 68 -3.45 -4.51 18.74
CA GLY A 68 -3.12 -5.01 17.40
C GLY A 68 -3.54 -4.10 16.26
N SER A 69 -4.18 -2.96 16.54
CA SER A 69 -4.49 -1.93 15.54
C SER A 69 -3.27 -1.04 15.21
N TRP A 70 -3.41 -0.14 14.24
CA TRP A 70 -2.33 0.71 13.75
C TRP A 70 -2.77 2.18 13.63
N TYR A 71 -1.86 3.11 13.90
CA TYR A 71 -1.98 4.54 13.57
C TYR A 71 -0.75 5.04 12.78
#